data_AF-D2RRY9-F1
#
_entry.id   AF-D2RRY9-F1
#
_cell.length_a   1.000
_cell.length_b   1.000
_cell.length_c   1.000
_cell.angle_alpha   90.00
_cell.angle_beta   90.00
_cell.angle_gamma   90.00
#
_symmetry.space_group_name_H-M   'P 1'
#
loop_
_entity.id
_entity.type
_entity.pdbx_description
1 polymer ?
#
loop_
_entity_poly.entity_id
_entity_poly.type
_entity_poly.pdbx_seq_one_letter_code
_entity_poly.pdbx_strand_id
1 'polypeptide(L)'
;MPRGATRSRPATRGVADEGPAQYEELGLTPASATIIRTCGGWNDAKEKAGLETSHSRGSRVGPKPDDIELPEGTSWDELSVDQRWHYRNTDWNTERSLDRQARHRAWVYDYKQEQGCNRCDKGDPRCLDFHHLNEDEKEMAVGKMISCGYSKDRIENEIEKCLVLCANCHRKEHYDSHYTDHLSS
;
A
#
# COMPACT_ATOMS: atom_id res chain seq x y z
N MET A 1 8.43 5.73 -25.48
CA MET A 1 8.63 5.62 -24.02
C MET A 1 7.99 4.31 -23.57
N PRO A 2 8.77 3.28 -23.21
CA PRO A 2 8.22 1.95 -22.95
C PRO A 2 7.46 1.93 -21.63
N ARG A 3 6.23 1.40 -21.69
CA ARG A 3 5.30 1.21 -20.57
C ARG A 3 5.89 0.19 -19.61
N GLY A 4 5.80 0.49 -18.31
CA GLY A 4 6.40 -0.26 -17.22
C GLY A 4 6.06 -1.75 -17.26
N ALA A 5 7.08 -2.55 -16.99
CA ALA A 5 7.00 -4.00 -16.91
C ALA A 5 5.95 -4.42 -15.86
N THR A 6 4.86 -5.02 -16.32
CA THR A 6 3.96 -5.82 -15.49
C THR A 6 4.73 -7.04 -15.01
N ARG A 7 5.31 -7.00 -13.80
CA ARG A 7 5.91 -8.20 -13.20
C ARG A 7 4.76 -9.13 -12.80
N SER A 8 4.73 -10.29 -13.44
CA SER A 8 3.77 -11.37 -13.24
C SER A 8 3.71 -11.80 -11.77
N ARG A 9 2.49 -12.10 -11.28
CA ARG A 9 2.30 -12.83 -10.01
C ARG A 9 3.19 -14.08 -10.03
N PRO A 10 3.96 -14.39 -8.97
CA PRO A 10 4.69 -15.64 -8.92
C PRO A 10 3.68 -16.78 -8.99
N ALA A 11 3.93 -17.71 -9.92
CA ALA A 11 3.15 -18.93 -10.05
C ALA A 11 3.23 -19.67 -8.71
N THR A 12 2.10 -19.78 -8.02
CA THR A 12 1.96 -20.73 -6.92
C THR A 12 2.15 -22.11 -7.54
N ARG A 13 3.35 -22.68 -7.39
CA ARG A 13 3.63 -24.08 -7.71
C ARG A 13 3.00 -24.93 -6.59
N GLY A 14 1.67 -24.91 -6.56
CA GLY A 14 0.86 -25.89 -5.84
C GLY A 14 0.77 -27.13 -6.71
N VAL A 15 0.97 -28.28 -6.09
CA VAL A 15 0.82 -29.61 -6.68
C VAL A 15 -0.45 -29.65 -7.52
N ALA A 16 -0.35 -30.12 -8.77
CA ALA A 16 -1.47 -30.23 -9.68
C ALA A 16 -2.57 -31.08 -9.02
N ASP A 17 -3.67 -30.43 -8.64
CA ASP A 17 -4.89 -31.11 -8.24
C ASP A 17 -5.52 -31.65 -9.52
N GLU A 18 -5.47 -32.98 -9.72
CA GLU A 18 -6.02 -33.70 -10.87
C GLU A 18 -7.56 -33.74 -10.87
N GLY A 19 -8.20 -32.68 -10.37
CA GLY A 19 -9.65 -32.56 -10.28
C GLY A 19 -10.33 -32.49 -11.66
N PRO A 20 -9.95 -31.52 -12.53
CA PRO A 20 -10.53 -31.37 -13.87
C PRO A 20 -9.84 -32.22 -14.94
N ALA A 21 -8.55 -32.53 -14.77
CA ALA A 21 -7.69 -33.10 -15.81
C ALA A 21 -8.18 -34.45 -16.36
N GLN A 22 -8.81 -35.28 -15.52
CA GLN A 22 -9.34 -36.59 -15.92
C GLN A 22 -10.59 -36.50 -16.81
N TYR A 23 -11.35 -35.41 -16.75
CA TYR A 23 -12.53 -35.20 -17.59
C TYR A 23 -12.17 -34.59 -18.95
N GLU A 24 -11.12 -33.75 -18.99
CA GLU A 24 -10.58 -33.18 -20.23
C GLU A 24 -10.06 -34.28 -21.17
N GLU A 25 -9.48 -35.36 -20.63
CA GLU A 25 -9.05 -36.54 -21.39
C GLU A 25 -10.24 -37.31 -22.02
N LEU A 26 -11.42 -37.23 -21.40
CA LEU A 26 -12.68 -37.76 -21.93
C LEU A 26 -13.41 -36.77 -22.86
N GLY A 27 -12.85 -35.59 -23.10
CA GLY A 27 -13.47 -34.52 -23.90
C GLY A 27 -14.68 -33.86 -23.22
N LEU A 28 -14.82 -34.03 -21.90
CA LEU A 28 -15.94 -33.51 -21.12
C LEU A 28 -15.48 -32.33 -20.27
N THR A 29 -16.19 -31.20 -20.36
CA THR A 29 -15.91 -30.00 -19.54
C THR A 29 -17.14 -29.65 -18.70
N PRO A 30 -17.49 -30.46 -17.69
CA PRO A 30 -18.64 -30.16 -16.86
C PRO A 30 -18.41 -28.87 -16.08
N ALA A 31 -19.41 -28.00 -16.06
CA ALA A 31 -19.34 -26.77 -15.28
C ALA A 31 -19.25 -27.10 -13.78
N SER A 32 -18.24 -26.53 -13.10
CA SER A 32 -17.97 -26.74 -11.67
C SER A 32 -19.19 -26.47 -10.78
N ALA A 33 -19.95 -25.42 -11.08
CA ALA A 33 -21.19 -25.10 -10.38
C ALA A 33 -22.28 -26.20 -10.53
N THR A 34 -22.37 -26.82 -11.71
CA THR A 34 -23.30 -27.93 -11.96
C THR A 34 -22.90 -29.17 -11.18
N ILE A 35 -21.60 -29.49 -11.15
CA ILE A 35 -21.09 -30.62 -10.37
C ILE A 35 -21.35 -30.43 -8.88
N ILE A 36 -21.10 -29.25 -8.33
CA ILE A 36 -21.37 -28.97 -6.92
C ILE A 36 -22.87 -29.09 -6.61
N ARG A 37 -23.75 -28.50 -7.44
CA ARG A 37 -25.20 -28.53 -7.22
C ARG A 37 -25.80 -29.93 -7.35
N THR A 38 -25.36 -30.69 -8.36
CA THR A 38 -25.95 -31.99 -8.70
C THR A 38 -25.33 -33.13 -7.91
N CYS A 39 -24.02 -33.06 -7.68
CA CYS A 39 -23.29 -34.15 -7.05
C CYS A 39 -22.95 -33.90 -5.58
N GLY A 40 -22.93 -32.64 -5.10
CA GLY A 40 -22.51 -32.25 -3.74
C GLY A 40 -21.07 -31.77 -3.68
N GLY A 41 -20.24 -32.21 -4.63
CA GLY A 41 -18.84 -31.84 -4.78
C GLY A 41 -18.14 -32.71 -5.83
N TRP A 42 -16.87 -32.40 -6.10
CA TRP A 42 -16.08 -33.15 -7.09
C TRP A 42 -15.76 -34.58 -6.65
N ASN A 43 -15.47 -34.79 -5.35
CA ASN A 43 -15.22 -36.16 -4.84
C ASN A 43 -16.50 -37.00 -4.87
N ASP A 44 -17.65 -36.43 -4.52
CA ASP A 44 -18.95 -37.12 -4.61
C ASP A 44 -19.30 -37.50 -6.07
N ALA A 45 -18.92 -36.65 -7.02
CA ALA A 45 -19.08 -36.95 -8.45
C ALA A 45 -18.16 -38.10 -8.90
N LYS A 46 -16.90 -38.13 -8.43
CA LYS A 46 -15.94 -39.21 -8.71
C LYS A 46 -16.41 -40.53 -8.09
N GLU A 47 -16.90 -40.53 -6.85
CA GLU A 47 -17.44 -41.72 -6.17
C GLU A 47 -18.64 -42.30 -6.93
N LYS A 48 -19.60 -41.45 -7.35
CA LYS A 48 -20.74 -41.87 -8.18
C LYS A 48 -20.34 -42.45 -9.54
N ALA A 49 -19.20 -42.03 -10.07
CA ALA A 49 -18.64 -42.54 -11.32
C ALA A 49 -17.76 -43.78 -11.13
N GLY A 50 -17.58 -44.27 -9.90
CA GLY A 50 -16.66 -45.37 -9.59
C GLY A 50 -15.19 -45.02 -9.79
N LEU A 51 -14.85 -43.72 -9.80
CA LEU A 51 -13.50 -43.21 -9.93
C LEU A 51 -12.84 -43.03 -8.56
N GLU A 52 -11.51 -43.11 -8.51
CA GLU A 52 -10.77 -42.85 -7.28
C GLU A 52 -10.97 -41.41 -6.81
N THR A 53 -11.32 -41.25 -5.53
CA THR A 53 -11.47 -39.94 -4.90
C THR A 53 -10.13 -39.49 -4.30
N SER A 54 -9.85 -38.20 -4.44
CA SER A 54 -8.70 -37.57 -3.79
C SER A 54 -9.22 -36.62 -2.73
N HIS A 55 -9.26 -37.09 -1.49
CA HIS A 55 -9.44 -36.19 -0.37
C HIS A 55 -8.13 -35.45 -0.13
N SER A 56 -8.17 -34.12 -0.11
CA SER A 56 -7.03 -33.33 0.38
C SER A 56 -6.73 -33.77 1.82
N ARG A 57 -5.70 -34.60 2.01
CA ARG A 57 -5.22 -35.00 3.33
C ARG A 57 -4.08 -34.08 3.71
N GLY A 58 -4.15 -33.53 4.92
CA GLY A 58 -3.13 -32.64 5.47
C GLY A 58 -3.51 -31.17 5.44
N SER A 59 -2.69 -30.36 6.12
CA SER A 59 -2.87 -28.91 6.17
C SER A 59 -2.62 -28.30 4.79
N ARG A 60 -3.50 -27.39 4.36
CA ARG A 60 -3.28 -26.56 3.16
C ARG A 60 -2.21 -25.49 3.38
N VAL A 61 -1.70 -25.38 4.61
CA VAL A 61 -0.67 -24.41 4.98
C VAL A 61 0.70 -25.04 4.76
N GLY A 62 1.46 -24.48 3.83
CA GLY A 62 2.87 -24.84 3.64
C GLY A 62 3.75 -24.38 4.81
N PRO A 63 4.99 -24.89 4.91
CA PRO A 63 5.91 -24.55 5.99
C PRO A 63 6.20 -23.05 6.06
N LYS A 64 6.63 -22.58 7.25
CA LYS A 64 7.08 -21.19 7.45
C LYS A 64 8.31 -20.93 6.57
N PRO A 65 8.35 -19.86 5.78
CA PRO A 65 9.57 -19.43 5.10
C PRO A 65 10.70 -19.11 6.09
N ASP A 66 11.95 -19.37 5.69
CA ASP A 66 13.14 -19.21 6.54
C ASP A 66 13.47 -17.73 6.82
N ASP A 67 13.09 -16.85 5.90
CA ASP A 67 13.31 -15.40 5.93
C ASP A 67 12.32 -14.63 6.82
N ILE A 68 11.33 -15.32 7.40
CA ILE A 68 10.29 -14.71 8.23
C ILE A 68 10.51 -15.03 9.70
N GLU A 69 10.78 -14.00 10.50
CA GLU A 69 10.80 -14.08 11.95
C GLU A 69 9.39 -13.89 12.53
N LEU A 70 8.97 -14.79 13.41
CA LEU A 70 7.69 -14.71 14.11
C LEU A 70 7.92 -14.38 15.59
N PRO A 71 7.02 -13.61 16.23
CA PRO A 71 7.08 -13.40 17.68
C PRO A 71 7.01 -14.71 18.47
N GLU A 72 7.65 -14.73 19.63
CA GLU A 72 7.62 -15.89 20.52
C GLU A 72 6.16 -16.28 20.88
N GLY A 73 5.86 -17.57 20.82
CA GLY A 73 4.51 -18.08 21.05
C GLY A 73 3.56 -18.01 19.84
N THR A 74 4.01 -17.55 18.66
CA THR A 74 3.20 -17.53 17.44
C THR A 74 3.55 -18.71 16.53
N SER A 75 2.56 -19.55 16.18
CA SER A 75 2.75 -20.63 15.22
C SER A 75 2.26 -20.27 13.81
N TRP A 76 3.05 -20.59 12.78
CA TRP A 76 2.75 -20.25 11.39
C TRP A 76 1.48 -20.91 10.83
N ASP A 77 1.22 -22.15 11.23
CA ASP A 77 0.05 -22.92 10.81
C ASP A 77 -1.25 -22.39 11.43
N GLU A 78 -1.17 -21.86 12.64
CA GLU A 78 -2.29 -21.27 13.39
C GLU A 78 -2.66 -19.86 12.91
N LEU A 79 -1.73 -19.16 12.25
CA LEU A 79 -2.00 -17.85 11.66
C LEU A 79 -3.12 -17.91 10.61
N SER A 80 -3.92 -16.86 10.54
CA SER A 80 -4.86 -16.67 9.44
C SER A 80 -4.14 -16.53 8.10
N VAL A 81 -4.88 -16.72 7.00
CA VAL A 81 -4.35 -16.49 5.65
C VAL A 81 -3.82 -15.06 5.50
N ASP A 82 -4.56 -14.08 6.03
CA ASP A 82 -4.18 -12.66 5.97
C ASP A 82 -2.94 -12.36 6.84
N GLN A 83 -2.86 -12.91 8.06
CA GLN A 83 -1.68 -12.76 8.91
C GLN A 83 -0.42 -13.32 8.24
N ARG A 84 -0.50 -14.52 7.67
CA ARG A 84 0.62 -15.10 6.90
C ARG A 84 0.99 -14.26 5.69
N TRP A 85 0.02 -13.63 5.04
CA TRP A 85 0.28 -12.69 3.95
C TRP A 85 1.03 -11.46 4.44
N HIS A 86 0.61 -10.87 5.57
CA HIS A 86 1.31 -9.71 6.16
C HIS A 86 2.76 -10.01 6.50
N TYR A 87 3.04 -11.16 7.12
CA TYR A 87 4.42 -11.57 7.45
C TYR A 87 5.28 -11.84 6.21
N ARG A 88 4.70 -12.38 5.12
CA ARG A 88 5.43 -12.57 3.83
C ARG A 88 5.70 -11.27 3.10
N ASN A 89 4.83 -10.29 3.27
CA ASN A 89 4.83 -9.09 2.46
C ASN A 89 5.24 -7.84 3.24
N THR A 90 5.91 -8.00 4.39
CA THR A 90 6.45 -6.89 5.20
C THR A 90 7.35 -5.99 4.36
N ASP A 91 8.32 -6.58 3.65
CA ASP A 91 9.28 -5.85 2.81
C ASP A 91 8.56 -5.14 1.67
N TRP A 92 7.68 -5.84 0.96
CA TRP A 92 6.91 -5.26 -0.12
C TRP A 92 5.96 -4.14 0.32
N ASN A 93 5.35 -4.25 1.51
CA ASN A 93 4.52 -3.19 2.08
C ASN A 93 5.36 -1.98 2.47
N THR A 94 6.57 -2.22 2.99
CA THR A 94 7.56 -1.18 3.33
C THR A 94 8.03 -0.47 2.06
N GLU A 95 8.48 -1.22 1.05
CA GLU A 95 8.89 -0.69 -0.26
C GLU A 95 7.80 0.13 -0.92
N ARG A 96 6.55 -0.37 -0.96
CA ARG A 96 5.41 0.39 -1.49
C ARG A 96 5.23 1.71 -0.73
N SER A 97 5.33 1.66 0.59
CA SER A 97 5.14 2.84 1.42
C SER A 97 6.24 3.86 1.15
N LEU A 98 7.50 3.43 1.07
CA LEU A 98 8.64 4.28 0.73
C LEU A 98 8.54 4.87 -0.68
N ASP A 99 8.15 4.08 -1.68
CA ASP A 99 7.90 4.56 -3.04
C ASP A 99 6.80 5.64 -3.06
N ARG A 100 5.69 5.40 -2.35
CA ARG A 100 4.61 6.37 -2.21
C ARG A 100 5.12 7.67 -1.59
N GLN A 101 5.91 7.59 -0.53
CA GLN A 101 6.48 8.79 0.10
C GLN A 101 7.44 9.52 -0.84
N ALA A 102 8.29 8.81 -1.56
CA ALA A 102 9.23 9.39 -2.53
C ALA A 102 8.50 10.16 -3.65
N ARG A 103 7.42 9.58 -4.19
CA ARG A 103 6.57 10.26 -5.19
C ARG A 103 5.93 11.53 -4.66
N HIS A 104 5.42 11.53 -3.42
CA HIS A 104 4.88 12.76 -2.82
C HIS A 104 5.96 13.80 -2.55
N ARG A 105 7.17 13.39 -2.11
CA ARG A 105 8.30 14.32 -1.92
C ARG A 105 8.69 14.98 -3.24
N ALA A 106 8.78 14.20 -4.32
CA ALA A 106 9.08 14.72 -5.66
C ALA A 106 8.00 15.72 -6.13
N TRP A 107 6.72 15.34 -6.03
CA TRP A 107 5.62 16.23 -6.39
C TRP A 107 5.62 17.55 -5.60
N VAL A 108 5.84 17.49 -4.27
CA VAL A 108 5.95 18.70 -3.44
C VAL A 108 7.19 19.53 -3.80
N TYR A 109 8.29 18.88 -4.18
CA TYR A 109 9.49 19.56 -4.63
C TYR A 109 9.22 20.37 -5.90
N ASP A 110 8.55 19.76 -6.88
CA ASP A 110 8.15 20.41 -8.13
C ASP A 110 7.18 21.57 -7.86
N TYR A 111 6.19 21.37 -6.99
CA TYR A 111 5.27 22.43 -6.57
C TYR A 111 6.02 23.64 -5.99
N LYS A 112 6.97 23.41 -5.06
CA LYS A 112 7.78 24.49 -4.49
C LYS A 112 8.60 25.21 -5.56
N GLN A 113 9.11 24.48 -6.56
CA GLN A 113 9.87 25.06 -7.67
C GLN A 113 9.04 25.99 -8.53
N GLU A 114 7.81 25.60 -8.82
CA GLU A 114 6.87 26.40 -9.62
C GLU A 114 6.40 27.66 -8.88
N GLN A 115 6.16 27.56 -7.56
CA GLN A 115 5.64 28.70 -6.79
C GLN A 115 6.73 29.72 -6.43
N GLY A 116 7.93 29.26 -6.04
CA GLY A 116 8.94 30.13 -5.46
C GLY A 116 8.51 30.75 -4.11
N CYS A 117 9.35 31.61 -3.55
CA CYS A 117 9.02 32.31 -2.32
C CYS A 117 8.05 33.47 -2.60
N ASN A 118 6.93 33.52 -1.88
CA ASN A 118 5.92 34.57 -2.06
C ASN A 118 6.40 35.98 -1.63
N ARG A 119 7.47 36.06 -0.81
CA ARG A 119 7.99 37.32 -0.24
C ARG A 119 9.29 37.83 -0.88
N CYS A 120 9.98 37.04 -1.70
CA CYS A 120 11.26 37.42 -2.32
C CYS A 120 11.63 36.51 -3.50
N ASP A 121 12.67 36.86 -4.26
CA ASP A 121 13.03 36.18 -5.52
C ASP A 121 13.70 34.79 -5.36
N LYS A 122 13.62 34.17 -4.18
CA LYS A 122 14.18 32.83 -3.96
C LYS A 122 13.26 31.77 -4.57
N GLY A 123 13.76 31.03 -5.54
CA GLY A 123 13.05 29.93 -6.20
C GLY A 123 13.62 28.53 -5.95
N ASP A 124 14.71 28.39 -5.19
CA ASP A 124 15.32 27.07 -4.94
C ASP A 124 14.44 26.26 -3.97
N PRO A 125 13.81 25.14 -4.40
CA PRO A 125 12.87 24.39 -3.57
C PRO A 125 13.47 23.88 -2.26
N ARG A 126 14.79 23.69 -2.21
CA ARG A 126 15.52 23.20 -1.03
C ARG A 126 15.52 24.22 0.11
N CYS A 127 15.30 25.50 -0.19
CA CYS A 127 15.24 26.57 0.80
C CYS A 127 13.81 27.07 1.09
N LEU A 128 12.81 26.47 0.42
CA LEU A 128 11.41 26.85 0.54
C LEU A 128 10.67 25.93 1.51
N ASP A 129 9.79 26.51 2.32
CA ASP A 129 8.94 25.87 3.31
C ASP A 129 7.48 26.31 3.13
N PHE A 130 6.55 25.50 3.64
CA PHE A 130 5.14 25.85 3.70
C PHE A 130 4.86 26.56 5.01
N HIS A 131 4.37 27.80 4.90
CA HIS A 131 3.93 28.61 6.01
C HIS A 131 2.40 28.63 6.05
N HIS A 132 1.81 28.09 7.11
CA HIS A 132 0.36 28.13 7.30
C HIS A 132 -0.10 29.56 7.61
N LEU A 133 -1.12 30.03 6.89
CA LEU A 133 -1.71 31.36 7.10
C LEU A 133 -2.45 31.47 8.44
N ASN A 134 -3.06 30.36 8.87
CA ASN A 134 -3.73 30.23 10.16
C ASN A 134 -3.25 28.94 10.82
N GLU A 135 -2.61 29.05 11.98
CA GLU A 135 -2.12 27.88 12.72
C GLU A 135 -3.24 27.00 13.28
N ASP A 136 -4.43 27.54 13.52
CA ASP A 136 -5.58 26.80 14.05
C ASP A 136 -6.24 25.90 12.99
N GLU A 137 -6.04 26.21 11.70
CA GLU A 137 -6.56 25.43 10.57
C GLU A 137 -5.58 24.36 10.08
N LYS A 138 -4.33 24.39 10.59
CA LYS A 138 -3.29 23.42 10.29
C LYS A 138 -3.68 22.07 10.87
N GLU A 139 -3.78 21.07 10.00
CA GLU A 139 -3.86 19.70 10.49
C GLU A 139 -2.47 19.23 10.94
N MET A 140 -1.48 19.42 10.07
CA MET A 140 -0.12 18.93 10.29
C MET A 140 0.84 19.59 9.31
N ALA A 141 2.13 19.67 9.65
CA ALA A 141 3.15 20.09 8.70
C ALA A 141 3.16 19.17 7.46
N VAL A 142 3.15 19.76 6.25
CA VAL A 142 3.12 19.04 4.96
C VAL A 142 4.19 17.95 4.86
N GLY A 143 5.43 18.24 5.28
CA GLY A 143 6.53 17.26 5.28
C GLY A 143 6.29 16.05 6.20
N LYS A 144 5.56 16.26 7.31
CA LYS A 144 5.19 15.19 8.24
C LYS A 144 4.05 14.34 7.66
N MET A 145 3.05 14.94 7.00
CA MET A 145 1.98 14.19 6.32
C MET A 145 2.54 13.23 5.27
N ILE A 146 3.55 13.66 4.48
CA ILE A 146 4.25 12.80 3.53
C ILE A 146 4.90 11.62 4.26
N SER A 147 5.63 11.89 5.33
CA SER A 147 6.36 10.86 6.08
C SER A 147 5.43 9.88 6.81
N CYS A 148 4.24 10.34 7.22
CA CYS A 148 3.17 9.50 7.77
C CYS A 148 2.35 8.79 6.68
N GLY A 149 2.64 9.02 5.40
CA GLY A 149 2.04 8.29 4.28
C GLY A 149 0.60 8.70 3.94
N TYR A 150 0.22 9.95 4.19
CA TYR A 150 -1.09 10.49 3.84
C TYR A 150 -1.34 10.41 2.32
N SER A 151 -2.61 10.46 1.91
CA SER A 151 -2.98 10.52 0.49
C SER A 151 -2.58 11.86 -0.13
N LYS A 152 -2.38 11.87 -1.46
CA LYS A 152 -2.06 13.08 -2.20
C LYS A 152 -3.09 14.18 -1.94
N ASP A 153 -4.38 13.87 -2.05
CA ASP A 153 -5.47 14.83 -1.89
C ASP A 153 -5.44 15.51 -0.51
N ARG A 154 -5.12 14.77 0.56
CA ARG A 154 -5.00 15.37 1.89
C ARG A 154 -3.78 16.28 2.00
N ILE A 155 -2.68 15.92 1.35
CA ILE A 155 -1.48 16.77 1.33
C ILE A 155 -1.76 18.04 0.51
N GLU A 156 -2.47 17.93 -0.60
CA GLU A 156 -2.88 19.05 -1.46
C GLU A 156 -3.79 20.02 -0.72
N ASN A 157 -4.85 19.52 -0.06
CA ASN A 157 -5.74 20.34 0.77
C ASN A 157 -5.00 21.08 1.90
N GLU A 158 -3.92 20.49 2.44
CA GLU A 158 -3.11 21.17 3.46
C GLU A 158 -2.19 22.24 2.84
N ILE A 159 -1.64 21.97 1.65
CA ILE A 159 -0.82 22.94 0.89
C ILE A 159 -1.64 24.18 0.51
N GLU A 160 -2.92 24.04 0.19
CA GLU A 160 -3.82 25.16 -0.14
C GLU A 160 -3.97 26.18 1.00
N LYS A 161 -3.72 25.78 2.25
CA LYS A 161 -3.74 26.65 3.44
C LYS A 161 -2.40 27.37 3.68
N CYS A 162 -1.41 27.12 2.83
CA CYS A 162 -0.04 27.56 3.03
C CYS A 162 0.42 28.57 1.99
N LEU A 163 1.31 29.47 2.40
CA LEU A 163 2.21 30.20 1.50
C LEU A 163 3.55 29.48 1.38
N VAL A 164 4.11 29.46 0.19
CA VAL A 164 5.49 29.00 0.00
C VAL A 164 6.44 30.15 0.32
N LEU A 165 7.28 30.00 1.35
CA LEU A 165 8.23 31.01 1.81
C LEU A 165 9.64 30.43 1.88
N CYS A 166 10.66 31.22 1.58
CA CYS A 166 12.03 30.81 1.90
C CYS A 166 12.25 30.82 3.42
N ALA A 167 13.19 30.01 3.91
CA ALA A 167 13.47 29.87 5.34
C ALA A 167 13.69 31.20 6.09
N ASN A 168 14.26 32.22 5.42
CA ASN A 168 14.47 33.54 6.02
C ASN A 168 13.17 34.35 6.12
N CYS A 169 12.35 34.37 5.05
CA CYS A 169 11.05 35.03 5.07
C CYS A 169 10.10 34.34 6.04
N HIS A 170 10.13 33.01 6.09
CA HIS A 170 9.32 32.21 7.00
C HIS A 170 9.59 32.55 8.48
N ARG A 171 10.87 32.67 8.87
CA ARG A 171 11.24 33.08 10.23
C ARG A 171 10.80 34.49 10.58
N LYS A 172 10.86 35.42 9.62
CA LYS A 172 10.38 36.81 9.83
C LYS A 172 8.88 36.84 10.06
N GLU A 173 8.12 36.10 9.25
CA GLU A 173 6.66 36.03 9.37
C GLU A 173 6.23 35.52 10.76
N HIS A 174 6.87 34.46 11.26
CA HIS A 174 6.64 33.99 12.63
C HIS A 174 7.00 35.05 13.67
N TYR A 175 8.14 35.72 13.53
CA TYR A 175 8.56 36.76 14.48
C TYR A 175 7.57 37.94 14.52
N ASP A 176 7.14 38.43 13.36
CA ASP A 176 6.25 39.59 13.25
C ASP A 176 4.83 39.25 13.75
N SER A 177 4.34 38.04 13.49
CA SER A 177 3.04 37.55 14.00
C SER A 177 2.97 37.58 15.53
N HIS A 178 4.07 37.27 16.23
CA HIS A 178 4.12 37.29 17.69
C HIS A 178 4.13 38.70 18.31
N TYR A 179 4.39 39.75 17.54
CA TYR A 179 4.50 41.12 18.08
C TYR A 179 3.14 41.84 18.14
N THR A 180 2.22 41.52 17.22
CA THR A 180 0.87 42.11 17.16
C THR A 180 -0.02 41.75 18.35
N ASP A 181 0.20 40.61 18.98
CA ASP A 181 -0.57 40.18 20.17
C ASP A 181 -0.19 40.96 21.44
N HIS A 182 1.01 41.55 21.49
CA HIS A 182 1.51 42.26 22.68
C HIS A 182 1.22 43.76 22.69
N LEU A 183 0.85 44.37 21.56
CA LEU A 183 0.47 45.79 21.47
C LEU A 183 -1.05 46.02 21.57
N SER A 184 -1.82 44.94 21.68
CA SER A 184 -3.29 44.95 21.75
C SER A 184 -3.84 44.60 23.14
N SER A 185 -2.97 44.38 24.14
CA SER A 185 -3.30 44.07 25.54
C SER A 185 -2.99 45.22 26.48
#